data_AF-A0A502DS75-F1
#
_entry.id   AF-A0A502DS75-F1
#
_cell.length_a   1.000
_cell.length_b   1.000
_cell.length_c   1.000
_cell.angle_alpha   90.00
_cell.angle_beta   90.00
_cell.angle_gamma   90.00
#
_symmetry.space_group_name_H-M   'P 1'
#
loop_
_entity.id
_entity.type
_entity.pdbx_description
1 polymer ?
#
loop_
_entity_poly.entity_id
_entity_poly.type
_entity_poly.pdbx_seq_one_letter_code
_entity_poly.pdbx_strand_id
1 'polypeptide(L)'
;MFDELVAQTAGVRGAGAVAAWSRVESAACARRLAAMATMLDTAYAADGSASRDQWCLDNWDAVSAYIAAAGLLTSGVASNLLLVAVALRERFPKVQALFADGLITYQVVRAIVARGANVTDPDALHALDTALAEALVGWEPMSVAKTEQHIDAIVAQVDPLALRRTQTRARDRSLNVHVEDGSGLAAVFGSLFTPDAIALDVRLNAL
;
A
#
# COMPACT_ATOMS: atom_id res chain seq x y z
N MET A 1 -8.73 -14.11 19.60
CA MET A 1 -7.45 -14.00 18.86
C MET A 1 -6.64 -12.78 19.29
N PHE A 2 -7.06 -11.54 19.04
CA PHE A 2 -6.30 -10.37 19.50
C PHE A 2 -6.16 -10.30 21.03
N ASP A 3 -7.26 -10.47 21.77
CA ASP A 3 -7.22 -10.46 23.25
C ASP A 3 -6.37 -11.59 23.81
N GLU A 4 -6.27 -12.70 23.07
CA GLU A 4 -5.42 -13.84 23.41
C GLU A 4 -3.93 -13.51 23.19
N LEU A 5 -3.59 -12.82 22.09
CA LEU A 5 -2.22 -12.31 21.88
C LEU A 5 -1.80 -11.34 22.99
N VAL A 6 -2.71 -10.47 23.42
CA VAL A 6 -2.46 -9.55 24.55
C VAL A 6 -2.33 -10.33 25.86
N ALA A 7 -3.18 -11.33 26.11
CA ALA A 7 -3.07 -12.17 27.30
C ALA A 7 -1.73 -12.93 27.36
N GLN A 8 -1.21 -13.38 26.22
CA GLN A 8 0.09 -14.05 26.11
C GLN A 8 1.29 -13.14 26.44
N THR A 9 1.11 -11.81 26.46
CA THR A 9 2.18 -10.89 26.92
C THR A 9 2.28 -10.83 28.45
N ALA A 10 1.32 -11.41 29.19
CA ALA A 10 1.37 -11.41 30.64
C ALA A 10 2.52 -12.30 31.14
N GLY A 11 3.36 -11.76 32.04
CA GLY A 11 4.43 -12.52 32.68
C GLY A 11 5.68 -12.76 31.83
N VAL A 12 5.66 -12.54 30.51
CA VAL A 12 6.89 -12.58 29.69
C VAL A 12 7.83 -11.41 30.03
N ARG A 13 9.13 -11.66 29.88
CA ARG A 13 10.23 -10.73 30.20
C ARG A 13 11.33 -10.83 29.14
N GLY A 14 12.21 -9.83 29.11
CA GLY A 14 13.37 -9.81 28.21
C GLY A 14 12.98 -9.92 26.73
N ALA A 15 13.76 -10.66 25.94
CA ALA A 15 13.53 -10.85 24.50
C ALA A 15 12.15 -11.49 24.19
N GLY A 16 11.65 -12.36 25.06
CA GLY A 16 10.32 -12.96 24.90
C GLY A 16 9.19 -11.92 25.02
N ALA A 17 9.35 -10.92 25.88
CA ALA A 17 8.40 -9.80 25.96
C ALA A 17 8.43 -8.94 24.71
N VAL A 18 9.63 -8.66 24.16
CA VAL A 18 9.77 -7.92 22.90
C VAL A 18 9.03 -8.64 21.77
N ALA A 19 9.30 -9.94 21.59
CA ALA A 19 8.63 -10.74 20.56
C ALA A 19 7.10 -10.77 20.73
N ALA A 20 6.60 -10.98 21.95
CA ALA A 20 5.17 -11.02 22.22
C ALA A 20 4.49 -9.67 21.92
N TRP A 21 5.07 -8.56 22.37
CA TRP A 21 4.53 -7.23 22.08
C TRP A 21 4.65 -6.83 20.61
N SER A 22 5.69 -7.24 19.89
CA SER A 22 5.78 -7.02 18.43
C SER A 22 4.67 -7.73 17.66
N ARG A 23 4.24 -8.92 18.10
CA ARG A 23 3.07 -9.60 17.52
C ARG A 23 1.78 -8.83 17.79
N VAL A 24 1.60 -8.36 19.03
CA VAL A 24 0.44 -7.52 19.40
C VAL A 24 0.42 -6.22 18.60
N GLU A 25 1.56 -5.55 18.43
CA GLU A 25 1.69 -4.34 17.61
C GLU A 25 1.24 -4.59 16.17
N SER A 26 1.72 -5.69 15.57
CA SER A 26 1.35 -6.07 14.20
C SER A 26 -0.15 -6.33 14.08
N ALA A 27 -0.72 -7.12 15.00
CA ALA A 27 -2.16 -7.42 15.03
C ALA A 27 -3.02 -6.15 15.28
N ALA A 28 -2.57 -5.25 16.14
CA ALA A 28 -3.25 -3.97 16.39
C ALA A 28 -3.21 -3.07 15.14
N CYS A 29 -2.07 -3.04 14.44
CA CYS A 29 -1.92 -2.32 13.19
C CYS A 29 -2.86 -2.89 12.10
N ALA A 30 -2.98 -4.21 11.99
CA ALA A 30 -3.92 -4.87 11.09
C ALA A 30 -5.37 -4.45 11.34
N ARG A 31 -5.79 -4.42 12.61
CA ARG A 31 -7.14 -3.97 13.01
C ARG A 31 -7.37 -2.49 12.68
N ARG A 32 -6.37 -1.64 12.91
CA ARG A 32 -6.42 -0.22 12.57
C ARG A 32 -6.58 -0.01 11.06
N LEU A 33 -5.82 -0.72 10.23
CA LEU A 33 -5.99 -0.67 8.77
C LEU A 33 -7.37 -1.20 8.34
N ALA A 34 -7.84 -2.30 8.93
CA ALA A 34 -9.18 -2.80 8.64
C ALA A 34 -10.26 -1.75 8.97
N ALA A 35 -10.14 -1.00 10.07
CA ALA A 35 -11.07 0.09 10.38
C ALA A 35 -11.04 1.20 9.30
N MET A 36 -9.85 1.55 8.78
CA MET A 36 -9.70 2.53 7.69
C MET A 36 -10.41 2.11 6.42
N ALA A 37 -10.25 0.86 5.98
CA ALA A 37 -10.95 0.34 4.81
C ALA A 37 -12.48 0.34 5.03
N THR A 38 -12.94 0.00 6.23
CA THR A 38 -14.38 0.08 6.57
C THR A 38 -14.91 1.52 6.53
N MET A 39 -14.13 2.53 6.94
CA MET A 39 -14.53 3.93 6.80
C MET A 39 -14.79 4.28 5.32
N LEU A 40 -13.93 3.81 4.41
CA LEU A 40 -14.11 4.04 2.99
C LEU A 40 -15.37 3.32 2.44
N ASP A 41 -15.59 2.06 2.82
CA ASP A 41 -16.80 1.33 2.44
C ASP A 41 -18.07 2.06 2.91
N THR A 42 -18.06 2.59 4.13
CA THR A 42 -19.21 3.36 4.65
C THR A 42 -19.43 4.66 3.90
N ALA A 43 -18.35 5.34 3.47
CA ALA A 43 -18.45 6.55 2.66
C ALA A 43 -19.00 6.24 1.25
N TYR A 44 -18.59 5.13 0.65
CA TYR A 44 -19.14 4.69 -0.64
C TYR A 44 -20.61 4.25 -0.56
N ALA A 45 -21.02 3.63 0.54
CA ALA A 45 -22.39 3.17 0.75
C ALA A 45 -23.38 4.28 1.15
N ALA A 46 -22.89 5.48 1.49
CA ALA A 46 -23.74 6.60 1.89
C ALA A 46 -24.65 7.07 0.74
N ASP A 47 -25.88 7.49 1.06
CA ASP A 47 -26.82 8.01 0.07
C ASP A 47 -26.25 9.26 -0.63
N GLY A 48 -26.47 9.37 -1.94
CA GLY A 48 -25.89 10.44 -2.77
C GLY A 48 -24.38 10.36 -3.02
N SER A 49 -23.67 9.35 -2.50
CA SER A 49 -22.20 9.18 -2.66
C SER A 49 -21.74 9.03 -4.12
N ALA A 50 -22.65 8.66 -5.03
CA ALA A 50 -22.38 8.60 -6.47
C ALA A 50 -22.62 9.95 -7.19
N SER A 51 -23.37 10.88 -6.60
CA SER A 51 -23.73 12.18 -7.19
C SER A 51 -22.69 13.25 -6.84
N ARG A 52 -21.53 13.19 -7.51
CA ARG A 52 -20.31 13.93 -7.14
C ARG A 52 -20.05 15.23 -7.89
N ASP A 53 -20.97 15.66 -8.76
CA ASP A 53 -20.74 16.77 -9.70
C ASP A 53 -20.37 18.11 -9.03
N GLN A 54 -20.71 18.29 -7.75
CA GLN A 54 -20.43 19.50 -6.97
C GLN A 54 -19.44 19.29 -5.82
N TRP A 55 -18.85 18.09 -5.69
CA TRP A 55 -17.97 17.78 -4.56
C TRP A 55 -16.58 18.37 -4.78
N CYS A 56 -16.05 19.04 -3.75
CA CYS A 56 -14.69 19.57 -3.77
C CYS A 56 -13.63 18.50 -3.46
N LEU A 57 -14.01 17.43 -2.75
CA LEU A 57 -13.18 16.28 -2.40
C LEU A 57 -13.97 15.01 -2.71
N ASP A 58 -13.31 13.97 -3.22
CA ASP A 58 -13.96 12.67 -3.37
C ASP A 58 -14.03 11.93 -2.02
N ASN A 59 -14.67 10.75 -2.00
CA ASN A 59 -14.75 9.92 -0.79
C ASN A 59 -13.37 9.54 -0.26
N TRP A 60 -12.40 9.32 -1.15
CA TRP A 60 -11.05 8.92 -0.76
C TRP A 60 -10.36 10.02 0.03
N ASP A 61 -10.38 11.25 -0.49
CA ASP A 61 -9.77 12.41 0.12
C ASP A 61 -10.47 12.79 1.43
N ALA A 62 -11.80 12.72 1.47
CA ALA A 62 -12.57 12.96 2.69
C ALA A 62 -12.19 11.95 3.79
N VAL A 63 -12.18 10.64 3.47
CA VAL A 63 -11.82 9.59 4.43
C VAL A 63 -10.34 9.72 4.86
N SER A 64 -9.45 10.04 3.92
CA SER A 64 -8.03 10.27 4.22
C SER A 64 -7.84 11.45 5.18
N ALA A 65 -8.63 12.52 5.05
CA ALA A 65 -8.61 13.65 5.98
C ALA A 65 -9.08 13.26 7.38
N TYR A 66 -10.16 12.46 7.50
CA TYR A 66 -10.62 11.94 8.79
C TYR A 66 -9.58 11.02 9.45
N ILE A 67 -8.95 10.14 8.68
CA ILE A 67 -7.86 9.28 9.16
C ILE A 67 -6.68 10.12 9.65
N ALA A 68 -6.30 11.15 8.89
CA ALA A 68 -5.21 12.05 9.26
C ALA A 68 -5.48 12.74 10.60
N ALA A 69 -6.68 13.29 10.77
CA ALA A 69 -7.11 13.93 12.01
C ALA A 69 -7.13 12.96 13.20
N ALA A 70 -7.67 11.75 13.01
CA ALA A 70 -7.75 10.74 14.06
C ALA A 70 -6.38 10.15 14.44
N GLY A 71 -5.45 10.07 13.48
CA GLY A 71 -4.15 9.43 13.64
C GLY A 71 -2.98 10.37 13.94
N LEU A 72 -3.21 11.69 13.98
CA LEU A 72 -2.15 12.72 14.05
C LEU A 72 -1.13 12.57 12.90
N LEU A 73 -1.65 12.36 11.68
CA LEU A 73 -0.86 12.14 10.47
C LEU A 73 -1.05 13.29 9.48
N THR A 74 -0.15 13.36 8.49
CA THR A 74 -0.41 14.17 7.29
C THR A 74 -1.42 13.46 6.39
N SER A 75 -2.13 14.22 5.54
CA SER A 75 -3.07 13.68 4.57
C SER A 75 -2.42 12.66 3.62
N GLY A 76 -1.19 12.93 3.16
CA GLY A 76 -0.45 12.00 2.31
C GLY A 76 -0.14 10.66 2.99
N VAL A 77 0.23 10.68 4.27
CA VAL A 77 0.49 9.44 5.03
C VAL A 77 -0.82 8.68 5.27
N ALA A 78 -1.90 9.38 5.60
CA ALA A 78 -3.23 8.79 5.77
C ALA A 78 -3.74 8.13 4.49
N SER A 79 -3.62 8.81 3.34
CA SER A 79 -3.99 8.29 2.03
C SER A 79 -3.19 7.02 1.67
N ASN A 80 -1.89 7.00 1.93
CA ASN A 80 -1.08 5.80 1.70
C ASN A 80 -1.44 4.64 2.64
N LEU A 81 -1.77 4.91 3.91
CA LEU A 81 -2.26 3.87 4.83
C LEU A 81 -3.61 3.31 4.36
N LEU A 82 -4.51 4.17 3.87
CA LEU A 82 -5.78 3.76 3.31
C LEU A 82 -5.60 2.90 2.05
N LEU A 83 -4.64 3.25 1.18
CA LEU A 83 -4.25 2.43 0.02
C LEU A 83 -3.82 1.02 0.44
N VAL A 84 -2.96 0.91 1.45
CA VAL A 84 -2.53 -0.40 1.96
C VAL A 84 -3.69 -1.16 2.59
N ALA A 85 -4.57 -0.48 3.32
CA ALA A 85 -5.75 -1.09 3.96
C ALA A 85 -6.71 -1.71 2.93
N VAL A 86 -7.03 -0.97 1.87
CA VAL A 86 -7.91 -1.42 0.78
C VAL A 86 -7.24 -2.56 0.01
N ALA A 87 -5.97 -2.42 -0.36
CA ALA A 87 -5.23 -3.46 -1.08
C ALA A 87 -5.16 -4.78 -0.30
N LEU A 88 -4.93 -4.74 1.02
CA LEU A 88 -4.96 -5.94 1.86
C LEU A 88 -6.34 -6.62 1.81
N ARG A 89 -7.42 -5.84 1.99
CA ARG A 89 -8.79 -6.37 2.04
C ARG A 89 -9.22 -6.99 0.72
N GLU A 90 -8.94 -6.32 -0.38
CA GLU A 90 -9.47 -6.69 -1.69
C GLU A 90 -8.57 -7.67 -2.44
N ARG A 91 -7.25 -7.56 -2.27
CA ARG A 91 -6.26 -8.27 -3.10
C ARG A 91 -5.50 -9.33 -2.34
N PHE A 92 -5.35 -9.19 -1.02
CA PHE A 92 -4.50 -10.08 -0.22
C PHE A 92 -5.16 -10.54 1.10
N PRO A 93 -6.37 -11.13 1.06
CA PRO A 93 -7.10 -11.52 2.27
C PRO A 93 -6.37 -12.59 3.11
N LYS A 94 -5.58 -13.50 2.52
CA LYS A 94 -4.81 -14.49 3.28
C LYS A 94 -3.61 -13.83 3.97
N VAL A 95 -2.89 -12.93 3.30
CA VAL A 95 -1.85 -12.11 3.94
C VAL A 95 -2.43 -11.24 5.05
N GLN A 96 -3.63 -10.68 4.86
CA GLN A 96 -4.32 -9.91 5.88
C GLN A 96 -4.59 -10.75 7.15
N ALA A 97 -4.97 -12.02 7.00
CA ALA A 97 -5.17 -12.92 8.13
C ALA A 97 -3.88 -13.13 8.93
N LEU A 98 -2.76 -13.41 8.26
CA LEU A 98 -1.45 -13.53 8.92
C LEU A 98 -1.04 -12.25 9.67
N PHE A 99 -1.36 -11.08 9.09
CA PHE A 99 -1.10 -9.81 9.74
C PHE A 99 -1.97 -9.60 10.98
N ALA A 100 -3.24 -9.98 10.92
CA ALA A 100 -4.16 -9.94 12.06
C ALA A 100 -3.74 -10.89 13.19
N ASP A 101 -3.05 -11.98 12.87
CA ASP A 101 -2.47 -12.95 13.81
C ASP A 101 -1.11 -12.50 14.40
N GLY A 102 -0.63 -11.33 13.95
CA GLY A 102 0.64 -10.73 14.35
C GLY A 102 1.86 -11.50 13.85
N LEU A 103 1.71 -12.33 12.80
CA LEU A 103 2.80 -13.17 12.27
C LEU A 103 3.75 -12.41 11.34
N ILE A 104 3.26 -11.32 10.73
CA ILE A 104 4.03 -10.49 9.81
C ILE A 104 3.95 -9.03 10.23
N THR A 105 4.97 -8.24 9.92
CA THR A 105 5.00 -6.82 10.27
C THR A 105 4.35 -5.95 9.19
N TYR A 106 3.99 -4.71 9.54
CA TYR A 106 3.46 -3.73 8.59
C TYR A 106 4.43 -3.45 7.42
N GLN A 107 5.73 -3.57 7.66
CA GLN A 107 6.78 -3.34 6.66
C GLN A 107 6.73 -4.42 5.58
N VAL A 108 6.52 -5.68 5.95
CA VAL A 108 6.33 -6.80 5.01
C VAL A 108 5.04 -6.61 4.22
N VAL A 109 3.94 -6.29 4.92
CA VAL A 109 2.64 -5.98 4.30
C VAL A 109 2.77 -4.87 3.25
N ARG A 110 3.43 -3.76 3.61
CA ARG A 110 3.62 -2.62 2.71
C ARG A 110 4.46 -3.00 1.48
N ALA A 111 5.48 -3.84 1.66
CA ALA A 111 6.28 -4.36 0.55
C ALA A 111 5.45 -5.24 -0.39
N ILE A 112 4.62 -6.13 0.16
CA ILE A 112 3.70 -6.98 -0.62
C ILE A 112 2.74 -6.14 -1.44
N VAL A 113 2.06 -5.18 -0.82
CA VAL A 113 1.11 -4.30 -1.53
C VAL A 113 1.82 -3.53 -2.64
N ALA A 114 2.99 -2.97 -2.37
CA ALA A 114 3.74 -2.21 -3.36
C ALA A 114 4.19 -3.07 -4.55
N ARG A 115 4.74 -4.26 -4.30
CA ARG A 115 5.26 -5.15 -5.36
C ARG A 115 4.16 -5.89 -6.12
N GLY A 116 3.07 -6.21 -5.44
CA GLY A 116 1.87 -6.82 -6.04
C GLY A 116 0.98 -5.84 -6.81
N ALA A 117 1.29 -4.54 -6.84
CA ALA A 117 0.43 -3.52 -7.45
C ALA A 117 0.17 -3.73 -8.95
N ASN A 118 1.13 -4.31 -9.68
CA ASN A 118 1.03 -4.51 -11.13
C ASN A 118 0.44 -5.86 -11.55
N VAL A 119 0.03 -6.70 -10.59
CA VAL A 119 -0.74 -7.92 -10.86
C VAL A 119 -2.20 -7.52 -10.98
N THR A 120 -2.78 -7.61 -12.17
CA THR A 120 -4.14 -7.12 -12.44
C THR A 120 -5.12 -8.25 -12.74
N ASP A 121 -4.61 -9.41 -13.13
CA ASP A 121 -5.42 -10.59 -13.39
C ASP A 121 -5.98 -11.18 -12.08
N PRO A 122 -7.31 -11.39 -11.94
CA PRO A 122 -7.92 -11.87 -10.70
C PRO A 122 -7.41 -13.24 -10.25
N ASP A 123 -7.22 -14.18 -11.18
CA ASP A 123 -6.74 -15.52 -10.86
C ASP A 123 -5.28 -15.48 -10.41
N ALA A 124 -4.45 -14.67 -11.08
CA ALA A 124 -3.08 -14.39 -10.66
C ALA A 124 -3.03 -13.72 -9.27
N LEU A 125 -3.97 -12.82 -8.94
CA LEU A 125 -4.04 -12.22 -7.61
C LEU A 125 -4.35 -13.26 -6.53
N HIS A 126 -5.31 -14.15 -6.78
CA HIS A 126 -5.64 -15.21 -5.83
C HIS A 126 -4.47 -16.19 -5.63
N ALA A 127 -3.80 -16.56 -6.72
CA ALA A 127 -2.61 -17.39 -6.68
C ALA A 127 -1.46 -16.70 -5.91
N LEU A 128 -1.25 -15.40 -6.14
CA LEU A 128 -0.24 -14.60 -5.46
C LEU A 128 -0.50 -14.50 -3.95
N ASP A 129 -1.72 -14.17 -3.54
CA ASP A 129 -2.08 -14.10 -2.11
C ASP A 129 -1.86 -15.44 -1.41
N THR A 130 -2.21 -16.54 -2.08
CA THR A 130 -1.98 -17.91 -1.58
C THR A 130 -0.49 -18.20 -1.42
N ALA A 131 0.29 -17.99 -2.47
CA ALA A 131 1.73 -18.26 -2.47
C ALA A 131 2.48 -17.41 -1.43
N LEU A 132 2.10 -16.14 -1.29
CA LEU A 132 2.65 -15.25 -0.27
C LEU A 132 2.30 -15.75 1.13
N ALA A 133 1.03 -16.08 1.39
CA ALA A 133 0.61 -16.55 2.70
C ALA A 133 1.34 -17.84 3.11
N GLU A 134 1.49 -18.80 2.19
CA GLU A 134 2.24 -20.04 2.45
C GLU A 134 3.73 -19.77 2.71
N ALA A 135 4.36 -18.92 1.90
CA ALA A 135 5.77 -18.57 2.07
C ALA A 135 6.04 -17.91 3.44
N LEU A 136 5.15 -17.01 3.87
CA LEU A 136 5.33 -16.19 5.09
C LEU A 136 5.35 -17.00 6.39
N VAL A 137 4.74 -18.19 6.43
CA VAL A 137 4.69 -19.03 7.65
C VAL A 137 6.08 -19.48 8.12
N GLY A 138 7.03 -19.64 7.19
CA GLY A 138 8.38 -20.13 7.47
C GLY A 138 9.49 -19.08 7.40
N TRP A 139 9.16 -17.79 7.32
CA TRP A 139 10.17 -16.75 7.12
C TRP A 139 11.09 -16.57 8.31
N GLU A 140 12.39 -16.57 8.02
CA GLU A 140 13.42 -16.09 8.93
C GLU A 140 13.61 -14.56 8.81
N PRO A 141 14.24 -13.90 9.79
CA PRO A 141 14.59 -12.49 9.67
C PRO A 141 15.42 -12.20 8.43
N MET A 142 14.95 -11.27 7.59
CA MET A 142 15.59 -10.87 6.35
C MET A 142 15.78 -9.36 6.32
N SER A 143 16.79 -8.91 5.55
CA SER A 143 16.89 -7.48 5.23
C SER A 143 15.73 -7.05 4.33
N VAL A 144 15.39 -5.77 4.37
CA VAL A 144 14.33 -5.19 3.53
C VAL A 144 14.54 -5.54 2.05
N ALA A 145 15.76 -5.38 1.53
CA ALA A 145 16.08 -5.70 0.14
C ALA A 145 15.86 -7.18 -0.20
N LYS A 146 16.20 -8.09 0.71
CA LYS A 146 16.01 -9.54 0.50
C LYS A 146 14.53 -9.91 0.57
N THR A 147 13.75 -9.28 1.45
CA THR A 147 12.29 -9.41 1.50
C THR A 147 11.67 -8.97 0.18
N GLU A 148 12.03 -7.80 -0.33
CA GLU A 148 11.53 -7.31 -1.62
C GLU A 148 11.88 -8.26 -2.78
N GLN A 149 13.14 -8.72 -2.85
CA GLN A 149 13.57 -9.66 -3.89
C GLN A 149 12.79 -10.99 -3.82
N HIS A 150 12.50 -11.47 -2.61
CA HIS A 150 11.74 -12.70 -2.44
C HIS A 150 10.29 -12.52 -2.88
N ILE A 151 9.66 -11.39 -2.53
CA ILE A 151 8.31 -11.05 -3.00
C ILE A 151 8.30 -10.94 -4.52
N ASP A 152 9.28 -10.28 -5.13
CA ASP A 152 9.38 -10.15 -6.59
C ASP A 152 9.52 -11.51 -7.28
N ALA A 153 10.26 -12.45 -6.68
CA ALA A 153 10.39 -13.80 -7.21
C ALA A 153 9.05 -14.53 -7.21
N ILE A 154 8.25 -14.41 -6.15
CA ILE A 154 6.90 -14.99 -6.08
C ILE A 154 5.98 -14.31 -7.11
N VAL A 155 6.01 -12.98 -7.21
CA VAL A 155 5.24 -12.24 -8.23
C VAL A 155 5.63 -12.70 -9.64
N ALA A 156 6.92 -12.90 -9.93
CA ALA A 156 7.39 -13.37 -11.22
C ALA A 156 6.91 -14.78 -11.59
N GLN A 157 6.76 -15.66 -10.60
CA GLN A 157 6.25 -17.02 -10.80
C GLN A 157 4.77 -17.01 -11.17
N VAL A 158 4.00 -16.09 -10.58
CA VAL A 158 2.54 -16.02 -10.75
C VAL A 158 2.15 -15.18 -11.96
N ASP A 159 2.72 -13.98 -12.11
CA ASP A 159 2.52 -13.10 -13.26
C ASP A 159 3.87 -12.55 -13.76
N PRO A 160 4.55 -13.27 -14.67
CA PRO A 160 5.79 -12.80 -15.29
C PRO A 160 5.64 -11.45 -16.01
N LEU A 161 4.42 -11.10 -16.45
CA LEU A 161 4.14 -9.85 -17.15
C LEU A 161 4.01 -8.68 -16.16
N ALA A 162 3.66 -8.90 -14.90
CA ALA A 162 3.63 -7.84 -13.88
C ALA A 162 5.00 -7.17 -13.72
N LEU A 163 6.09 -7.93 -13.73
CA LEU A 163 7.45 -7.39 -13.73
C LEU A 163 7.76 -6.61 -15.01
N ARG A 164 7.28 -7.10 -16.16
CA ARG A 164 7.42 -6.38 -17.43
C ARG A 164 6.65 -5.06 -17.40
N ARG A 165 5.45 -4.98 -16.82
CA ARG A 165 4.71 -3.72 -16.67
C ARG A 165 5.50 -2.69 -15.85
N THR A 166 6.18 -3.12 -14.77
CA THR A 166 7.08 -2.25 -13.99
C THR A 166 8.25 -1.74 -14.82
N GLN A 167 8.92 -2.63 -15.57
CA GLN A 167 10.07 -2.29 -16.41
C GLN A 167 9.66 -1.45 -17.64
N THR A 168 8.50 -1.71 -18.21
CA THR A 168 7.88 -0.98 -19.32
C THR A 168 7.50 0.41 -18.86
N ARG A 169 6.85 0.63 -17.71
CA ARG A 169 6.65 1.99 -17.16
C ARG A 169 7.96 2.75 -16.96
N ALA A 170 9.01 2.07 -16.50
CA ALA A 170 10.32 2.70 -16.37
C ALA A 170 10.95 3.06 -17.73
N ARG A 171 10.69 2.27 -18.79
CA ARG A 171 11.21 2.48 -20.15
C ARG A 171 10.37 3.44 -20.99
N ASP A 172 9.07 3.48 -20.76
CA ASP A 172 8.08 4.35 -21.39
C ASP A 172 8.05 5.73 -20.74
N ARG A 173 9.00 6.01 -19.83
CA ARG A 173 9.19 7.34 -19.26
C ARG A 173 9.45 8.33 -20.40
N SER A 174 8.49 9.18 -20.65
CA SER A 174 8.55 10.19 -21.69
C SER A 174 8.14 11.53 -21.12
N LEU A 175 8.59 12.61 -21.78
CA LEU A 175 8.22 13.96 -21.46
C LEU A 175 7.70 14.57 -22.77
N ASN A 176 6.39 14.79 -22.82
CA ASN A 176 5.69 15.27 -24.00
C ASN A 176 5.40 16.76 -23.83
N VAL A 177 5.72 17.53 -24.86
CA VAL A 177 5.37 18.94 -24.95
C VAL A 177 4.29 19.07 -26.00
N HIS A 178 3.12 19.50 -25.57
CA HIS A 178 1.98 19.77 -26.43
C HIS A 178 1.77 21.28 -26.50
N VAL A 179 1.97 21.87 -27.68
CA VAL A 179 1.68 23.29 -27.90
C VAL A 179 0.19 23.43 -28.15
N GLU A 180 -0.50 24.24 -27.34
CA GLU A 180 -1.89 24.57 -27.60
C GLU A 180 -1.98 25.66 -28.65
N ASP A 181 -2.86 25.48 -29.64
CA ASP A 181 -2.99 26.42 -30.74
C ASP A 181 -3.52 27.78 -30.26
N GLY A 182 -2.78 28.84 -30.55
CA GLY A 182 -3.23 30.23 -30.45
C GLY A 182 -3.09 30.90 -29.08
N SER A 183 -2.75 30.18 -28.00
CA SER A 183 -2.55 30.76 -26.66
C SER A 183 -1.11 31.23 -26.39
N GLY A 184 -0.14 30.76 -27.19
CA GLY A 184 1.29 30.96 -26.94
C GLY A 184 1.83 30.14 -25.76
N LEU A 185 1.02 29.22 -25.22
CA LEU A 185 1.37 28.32 -24.12
C LEU A 185 1.56 26.89 -24.64
N ALA A 186 2.38 26.11 -23.93
CA ALA A 186 2.53 24.69 -24.16
C ALA A 186 2.35 23.92 -22.86
N ALA A 187 1.57 22.84 -22.90
CA ALA A 187 1.43 21.89 -21.82
C ALA A 187 2.58 20.89 -21.84
N VAL A 188 3.11 20.57 -20.66
CA VAL A 188 4.19 19.60 -20.49
C VAL A 188 3.70 18.50 -19.56
N PHE A 189 3.70 17.26 -20.04
CA PHE A 189 3.29 16.10 -19.25
C PHE A 189 4.19 14.91 -19.49
N GLY A 190 4.46 14.14 -18.44
CA GLY A 190 5.37 13.02 -18.53
C GLY A 190 5.57 12.31 -17.21
N SER A 191 6.31 11.22 -17.26
CA SER A 191 6.76 10.48 -16.08
C SER A 191 8.28 10.41 -16.08
N LEU A 192 8.89 10.62 -14.92
CA LEU A 192 10.33 10.55 -14.69
C LEU A 192 10.62 9.63 -13.51
N PHE A 193 11.86 9.21 -13.34
CA PHE A 193 12.26 8.66 -12.05
C PHE A 193 12.19 9.74 -10.99
N THR A 194 11.83 9.36 -9.76
CA THR A 194 11.66 10.31 -8.64
C THR A 194 12.86 11.23 -8.42
N PRO A 195 14.14 10.75 -8.44
CA PRO A 195 15.29 11.64 -8.32
C PRO A 195 15.37 12.67 -9.45
N ASP A 196 15.08 12.25 -10.68
CA ASP A 196 15.10 13.11 -11.87
C ASP A 196 13.95 14.13 -11.82
N ALA A 197 12.77 13.72 -11.36
CA ALA A 197 11.61 14.59 -11.18
C ALA A 197 11.88 15.70 -10.15
N ILE A 198 12.49 15.34 -9.02
CA ILE A 198 12.88 16.31 -7.99
C ILE A 198 13.94 17.29 -8.53
N ALA A 199 14.94 16.79 -9.24
CA ALA A 199 15.96 17.64 -9.85
C ALA A 199 15.37 18.60 -10.89
N LEU A 200 14.42 18.13 -11.71
CA LEU A 200 13.71 18.95 -12.68
C LEU A 200 12.88 20.03 -12.01
N ASP A 201 12.11 19.69 -10.97
CA ASP A 201 11.29 20.65 -10.22
C ASP A 201 12.12 21.78 -9.61
N VAL A 202 13.23 21.44 -8.93
CA VAL A 202 14.17 22.43 -8.39
C VAL A 202 14.72 23.34 -9.48
N ARG A 203 15.03 22.80 -10.67
CA ARG A 203 15.58 23.59 -11.77
C ARG A 203 14.54 24.50 -12.40
N LEU A 204 13.29 24.03 -12.56
CA LEU A 204 12.18 24.82 -13.10
C LEU A 204 11.79 25.98 -12.17
N ASN A 205 11.79 25.75 -10.85
CA ASN A 205 11.52 26.79 -9.86
C ASN A 205 12.62 27.88 -9.78
N ALA A 206 13.78 27.63 -10.37
CA ALA A 206 14.91 28.57 -10.39
C ALA A 206 15.02 29.38 -11.69
N LEU A 207 14.11 29.17 -12.65
CA LEU A 207 13.99 29.94 -13.90
C LEU A 207 13.00 31.10 -13.72
#